data_AF-B2FU30-F1
#
_entry.id   AF-B2FU30-F1
#
_cell.length_a   1.000
_cell.length_b   1.000
_cell.length_c   1.000
_cell.angle_alpha   90.00
_cell.angle_beta   90.00
_cell.angle_gamma   90.00
#
_symmetry.space_group_name_H-M   'P 1'
#
loop_
_entity.id
_entity.type
_entity.pdbx_description
1 polymer ?
#
loop_
_entity_poly.entity_id
_entity_poly.type
_entity_poly.pdbx_seq_one_letter_code
_entity_poly.pdbx_strand_id
1 'polypeptide(L)'
;MSKNPHIGSSFDDFLESEGLLEESASVAVKRVIAWQVAEAMKVAKVSKSDLAKRMNTSRSQLDRVLDEADTGLTLDTLSRAATALGYRIHVDLVPPKQQGSKRRKDATEATVRAA
;
A
#
# COMPACT_ATOMS: atom_id res chain seq x y z
N MET A 1 -27.53 13.81 -3.07
CA MET A 1 -26.33 14.66 -2.90
C MET A 1 -25.89 15.14 -4.28
N SER A 2 -25.84 16.45 -4.47
CA SER A 2 -25.57 17.13 -5.74
C SER A 2 -24.13 16.91 -6.21
N LYS A 3 -23.97 16.42 -7.45
CA LYS A 3 -22.67 16.37 -8.14
C LYS A 3 -22.19 17.80 -8.35
N ASN A 4 -21.09 18.19 -7.72
CA ASN A 4 -20.43 19.46 -7.98
C ASN A 4 -19.80 19.40 -9.39
N PRO A 5 -20.17 20.32 -10.32
CA PRO A 5 -19.71 20.28 -11.71
C PRO A 5 -18.19 20.47 -11.87
N HIS A 6 -17.48 20.89 -10.82
CA HIS A 6 -16.02 21.06 -10.82
C HIS A 6 -15.26 19.88 -10.21
N ILE A 7 -15.95 18.85 -9.68
CA ILE A 7 -15.28 17.64 -9.19
C ILE A 7 -15.06 16.70 -10.38
N GLY A 8 -13.80 16.58 -10.77
CA GLY A 8 -13.33 15.67 -11.83
C GLY A 8 -13.32 14.19 -11.41
N SER A 9 -12.61 13.38 -12.18
CA SER A 9 -12.33 11.98 -11.85
C SER A 9 -11.51 11.84 -10.56
N SER A 10 -11.54 10.67 -9.95
CA SER A 10 -10.74 10.43 -8.75
C SER A 10 -9.24 10.43 -9.06
N PHE A 11 -8.39 10.62 -8.04
CA PHE A 11 -6.94 10.49 -8.22
C PHE A 11 -6.56 9.05 -8.60
N ASP A 12 -7.28 8.04 -8.09
CA ASP A 12 -7.08 6.65 -8.48
C ASP A 12 -7.40 6.44 -9.99
N ASP A 13 -8.44 7.12 -10.51
CA ASP A 13 -8.78 7.06 -11.94
C ASP A 13 -7.67 7.68 -12.81
N PHE A 14 -7.03 8.75 -12.33
CA PHE A 14 -5.89 9.37 -13.01
C PHE A 14 -4.66 8.45 -12.99
N LEU A 15 -4.32 7.87 -11.82
CA LEU A 15 -3.20 6.95 -11.73
C LEU A 15 -3.42 5.69 -12.59
N GLU A 16 -4.66 5.24 -12.75
CA GLU A 16 -4.97 4.14 -13.64
C GLU A 16 -4.79 4.52 -15.12
N SER A 17 -5.24 5.72 -15.53
CA SER A 17 -5.06 6.17 -16.92
C SER A 17 -3.59 6.32 -17.30
N GLU A 18 -2.73 6.64 -16.33
CA GLU A 18 -1.27 6.72 -16.51
C GLU A 18 -0.57 5.36 -16.35
N GLY A 19 -1.29 4.28 -15.98
CA GLY A 19 -0.70 2.96 -15.72
C GLY A 19 0.15 2.89 -14.44
N LEU A 20 0.00 3.86 -13.53
CA LEU A 20 0.81 4.03 -12.32
C LEU A 20 0.12 3.53 -11.04
N LEU A 21 -1.16 3.14 -11.11
CA LEU A 21 -1.98 2.83 -9.93
C LEU A 21 -1.37 1.72 -9.07
N GLU A 22 -0.94 0.61 -9.67
CA GLU A 22 -0.42 -0.55 -8.95
C GLU A 22 0.92 -0.25 -8.25
N GLU A 23 1.84 0.40 -8.95
CA GLU A 23 3.13 0.83 -8.38
C GLU A 23 2.92 1.82 -7.24
N SER A 24 2.08 2.84 -7.47
CA SER A 24 1.77 3.86 -6.47
C SER A 24 1.12 3.26 -5.22
N ALA A 25 0.20 2.30 -5.40
CA ALA A 25 -0.43 1.59 -4.29
C ALA A 25 0.60 0.77 -3.51
N SER A 26 1.53 0.08 -4.18
CA SER A 26 2.59 -0.70 -3.55
C SER A 26 3.50 0.18 -2.69
N VAL A 27 3.94 1.33 -3.21
CA VAL A 27 4.73 2.31 -2.45
C VAL A 27 3.93 2.88 -1.27
N ALA A 28 2.65 3.16 -1.46
CA ALA A 28 1.79 3.67 -0.39
C ALA A 28 1.65 2.66 0.77
N VAL A 29 1.39 1.39 0.47
CA VAL A 29 1.35 0.32 1.48
C VAL A 29 2.70 0.19 2.18
N LYS A 30 3.80 0.23 1.41
CA LYS A 30 5.14 0.12 1.97
C LYS A 30 5.48 1.24 2.96
N ARG A 31 5.10 2.48 2.64
CA ARG A 31 5.23 3.65 3.54
C ARG A 31 4.49 3.44 4.86
N VAL A 32 3.26 2.94 4.80
CA VAL A 32 2.46 2.65 6.01
C VAL A 32 3.16 1.61 6.88
N ILE A 33 3.65 0.52 6.28
CA ILE A 33 4.36 -0.54 7.01
C ILE A 33 5.65 0.00 7.64
N ALA A 34 6.48 0.73 6.89
CA ALA A 34 7.72 1.30 7.40
C ALA A 34 7.46 2.24 8.59
N TRP A 35 6.45 3.10 8.48
CA TRP A 35 6.00 3.97 9.56
C TRP A 35 5.54 3.18 10.80
N GLN A 36 4.72 2.14 10.62
CA GLN A 36 4.24 1.30 11.73
C GLN A 36 5.40 0.61 12.47
N VAL A 37 6.38 0.06 11.74
CA VAL A 37 7.57 -0.55 12.35
C VAL A 37 8.39 0.49 13.09
N ALA A 38 8.63 1.66 12.50
CA ALA A 38 9.37 2.74 13.14
C ALA A 38 8.68 3.22 14.42
N GLU A 39 7.35 3.31 14.43
CA GLU A 39 6.59 3.71 15.62
C GLU A 39 6.64 2.64 16.71
N ALA A 40 6.48 1.36 16.33
CA ALA A 40 6.63 0.24 17.24
C ALA A 40 8.03 0.20 17.89
N MET A 41 9.09 0.54 17.14
CA MET A 41 10.45 0.67 17.68
C MET A 41 10.55 1.79 18.73
N LYS A 42 9.92 2.94 18.50
CA LYS A 42 9.90 4.04 19.49
C LYS A 42 9.19 3.63 20.77
N VAL A 43 8.01 3.01 20.66
CA VAL A 43 7.23 2.52 21.80
C VAL A 43 8.03 1.49 22.60
N ALA A 44 8.67 0.54 21.92
CA ALA A 44 9.50 -0.48 22.55
C ALA A 44 10.87 0.04 23.02
N LYS A 45 11.23 1.30 22.69
CA LYS A 45 12.55 1.92 22.95
C LYS A 45 13.72 1.09 22.41
N VAL A 46 13.57 0.55 21.20
CA VAL A 46 14.56 -0.32 20.55
C VAL A 46 15.27 0.43 19.45
N SER A 47 16.61 0.42 19.45
CA SER A 47 17.39 0.99 18.35
C SER A 47 17.32 0.10 17.10
N LYS A 48 17.66 0.65 15.92
CA LYS A 48 17.82 -0.17 14.69
C LYS A 48 18.76 -1.36 14.91
N SER A 49 19.90 -1.14 15.56
CA SER A 49 20.86 -2.21 15.82
C SER A 49 20.33 -3.29 16.74
N ASP A 50 19.52 -2.92 17.73
CA ASP A 50 18.94 -3.89 18.66
C ASP A 50 17.84 -4.70 17.96
N LEU A 51 17.02 -4.06 17.13
CA LEU A 51 16.01 -4.76 16.35
C LEU A 51 16.66 -5.74 15.36
N ALA A 52 17.70 -5.33 14.65
CA ALA A 52 18.43 -6.22 13.74
C ALA A 52 18.97 -7.47 14.47
N LYS A 53 19.51 -7.31 15.67
CA LYS A 53 19.94 -8.43 16.52
C LYS A 53 18.76 -9.33 16.91
N ARG A 54 17.63 -8.76 17.34
CA ARG A 54 16.43 -9.53 17.73
C ARG A 54 15.85 -10.33 16.57
N MET A 55 15.89 -9.76 15.36
CA MET A 55 15.44 -10.42 14.13
C MET A 55 16.43 -11.46 13.59
N ASN A 56 17.64 -11.54 14.16
CA ASN A 56 18.76 -12.33 13.64
C ASN A 56 19.05 -12.02 12.15
N THR A 57 19.15 -10.72 11.84
CA THR A 57 19.28 -10.21 10.47
C THR A 57 20.40 -9.15 10.41
N SER A 58 20.87 -8.81 9.21
CA SER A 58 21.84 -7.73 9.04
C SER A 58 21.17 -6.35 9.20
N ARG A 59 21.97 -5.32 9.50
CA ARG A 59 21.48 -3.92 9.46
C ARG A 59 20.92 -3.55 8.09
N SER A 60 21.56 -3.98 7.01
CA SER A 60 21.11 -3.70 5.64
C SER A 60 19.76 -4.34 5.31
N GLN A 61 19.46 -5.54 5.84
CA GLN A 61 18.15 -6.16 5.70
C GLN A 61 17.08 -5.40 6.49
N LEU A 62 17.40 -4.94 7.70
CA LEU A 62 16.49 -4.09 8.47
C LEU A 62 16.26 -2.73 7.79
N ASP A 63 17.29 -2.13 7.18
CA ASP A 63 17.15 -0.85 6.50
C ASP A 63 16.14 -0.95 5.35
N ARG A 64 16.07 -2.07 4.62
CA ARG A 64 15.01 -2.30 3.62
C ARG A 64 13.60 -2.38 4.23
N VAL A 65 13.47 -2.92 5.44
CA VAL A 65 12.18 -2.92 6.16
C VAL A 65 11.75 -1.49 6.50
N LEU A 66 12.70 -0.59 6.74
CA LEU A 66 12.43 0.80 7.10
C LEU A 66 12.46 1.77 5.91
N ASP A 67 12.99 1.34 4.76
CA ASP A 67 13.02 2.12 3.53
C ASP A 67 11.63 2.16 2.90
N GLU A 68 11.04 3.35 2.85
CA GLU A 68 9.72 3.60 2.31
C GLU A 68 9.58 3.33 0.80
N ALA A 69 10.69 3.32 0.06
CA ALA A 69 10.71 3.10 -1.38
C ALA A 69 11.01 1.63 -1.75
N ASP A 70 11.55 0.83 -0.83
CA ASP A 70 11.85 -0.59 -1.08
C ASP A 70 10.60 -1.45 -0.92
N THR A 71 9.91 -1.69 -2.03
CA THR A 71 8.73 -2.56 -2.10
C THR A 71 9.09 -4.06 -2.14
N GLY A 72 10.37 -4.40 -2.25
CA GLY A 72 10.89 -5.77 -2.45
C GLY A 72 11.02 -6.59 -1.16
N LEU A 73 10.02 -6.54 -0.28
CA LEU A 73 10.03 -7.25 1.00
C LEU A 73 9.25 -8.55 0.99
N THR A 74 9.78 -9.57 1.66
CA THR A 74 9.07 -10.84 1.86
C THR A 74 8.18 -10.80 3.09
N LEU A 75 7.10 -11.58 3.07
CA LEU A 75 6.23 -11.77 4.24
C LEU A 75 7.00 -12.30 5.46
N ASP A 76 7.99 -13.17 5.25
CA ASP A 76 8.86 -13.68 6.33
C ASP A 76 9.65 -12.53 7.00
N THR A 77 10.23 -11.63 6.20
CA THR A 77 10.98 -10.47 6.72
C THR A 77 10.11 -9.57 7.57
N LEU A 78 8.91 -9.25 7.07
CA LEU A 78 7.94 -8.43 7.79
C LEU A 78 7.50 -9.14 9.09
N SER A 79 7.20 -10.44 9.02
CA SER A 79 6.75 -11.22 10.17
C SER A 79 7.79 -11.26 11.29
N ARG A 80 9.08 -11.43 10.94
CA ARG A 80 10.18 -11.36 11.91
C ARG A 80 10.29 -9.98 12.56
N ALA A 81 10.16 -8.91 11.78
CA ALA A 81 10.24 -7.54 12.30
C ALA A 81 9.10 -7.27 13.30
N ALA A 82 7.87 -7.64 12.93
CA ALA A 82 6.71 -7.52 13.81
C ALA A 82 6.90 -8.34 15.09
N THR A 83 7.29 -9.62 14.97
CA THR A 83 7.49 -10.53 16.11
C THR A 83 8.58 -10.02 17.07
N ALA A 84 9.70 -9.52 16.54
CA ALA A 84 10.80 -8.95 17.33
C ALA A 84 10.40 -7.69 18.13
N LEU A 85 9.30 -7.04 17.72
CA LEU A 85 8.69 -5.89 18.38
C LEU A 85 7.44 -6.26 19.21
N GLY A 86 7.04 -7.53 19.26
CA GLY A 86 5.85 -7.99 20.00
C GLY A 86 4.52 -7.82 19.25
N TYR A 87 4.56 -7.63 17.94
CA TYR A 87 3.41 -7.49 17.05
C TYR A 87 3.23 -8.72 16.16
N ARG A 88 2.09 -8.77 15.44
CA ARG A 88 1.78 -9.74 14.40
C ARG A 88 1.30 -9.03 13.14
N ILE A 89 1.45 -9.68 11.99
CA ILE A 89 0.93 -9.17 10.72
C ILE A 89 -0.49 -9.67 10.50
N HIS A 90 -1.32 -8.79 9.94
CA HIS A 90 -2.63 -9.09 9.41
C HIS A 90 -2.69 -8.57 7.98
N VAL A 91 -3.12 -9.41 7.04
CA VAL A 91 -3.23 -9.07 5.62
C VAL A 91 -4.59 -9.52 5.14
N ASP A 92 -5.29 -8.62 4.44
CA ASP A 92 -6.57 -8.88 3.84
C ASP A 92 -6.49 -8.70 2.32
N LEU A 93 -7.17 -9.58 1.59
CA LEU A 93 -7.45 -9.34 0.17
C LEU A 93 -8.71 -8.50 0.08
N VAL A 94 -8.55 -7.27 -0.40
CA VAL A 94 -9.66 -6.36 -0.66
C VAL A 94 -10.07 -6.45 -2.12
N PRO A 95 -11.39 -6.42 -2.44
CA PRO A 95 -11.82 -6.29 -3.82
C PRO A 95 -11.29 -4.96 -4.39
N PRO A 96 -11.03 -4.89 -5.71
CA PRO A 96 -10.68 -3.62 -6.34
C PRO A 96 -11.80 -2.62 -6.08
N LYS A 97 -11.45 -1.36 -5.80
CA LYS A 97 -12.44 -0.29 -5.68
C LYS A 97 -13.33 -0.32 -6.93
N GLN A 98 -14.64 -0.53 -6.75
CA GLN A 98 -15.57 -0.46 -7.85
C GLN A 98 -15.60 0.98 -8.36
N GLN A 99 -14.82 1.26 -9.40
CA GLN A 99 -14.79 2.54 -10.08
C GLN A 99 -16.20 2.89 -10.56
N GLY A 100 -16.66 4.07 -10.16
CA GLY A 100 -18.03 4.49 -10.37
C GLY A 100 -18.43 4.45 -11.84
N SER A 101 -19.34 3.53 -12.18
CA SER A 101 -20.36 3.68 -13.22
C SER A 101 -19.92 4.11 -14.65
N LYS A 102 -18.64 4.12 -15.03
CA LYS A 102 -18.24 4.49 -16.40
C LYS A 102 -18.45 3.35 -17.39
N ARG A 103 -18.17 2.10 -16.99
CA ARG A 103 -18.43 0.91 -17.82
C ARG A 103 -19.90 0.69 -18.20
N ARG A 104 -20.86 1.27 -17.47
CA ARG A 104 -22.29 1.24 -17.85
C ARG A 104 -22.65 2.30 -18.91
N LYS A 105 -21.98 3.45 -18.95
CA LYS A 105 -22.29 4.47 -19.97
C LYS A 105 -21.75 4.08 -21.34
N ASP A 106 -20.54 3.54 -21.41
CA ASP A 106 -19.93 3.18 -22.70
C ASP A 106 -20.67 2.02 -23.39
N ALA A 107 -21.19 1.05 -22.63
CA ALA A 107 -22.02 -0.03 -23.17
C ALA A 107 -23.40 0.45 -23.64
N THR A 108 -23.97 1.46 -22.97
CA THR A 108 -25.28 2.02 -23.32
C THR A 108 -25.18 2.92 -24.55
N GLU A 109 -24.11 3.71 -24.71
CA GLU A 109 -23.87 4.52 -25.93
C GLU A 109 -23.50 3.66 -27.15
N ALA A 110 -22.76 2.56 -26.96
CA ALA A 110 -22.44 1.64 -28.05
C ALA A 110 -23.68 0.88 -28.58
N THR A 111 -24.65 0.58 -27.72
CA THR A 111 -25.90 -0.09 -28.12
C THR A 111 -26.86 0.86 -28.84
N VAL A 112 -26.86 2.16 -28.50
CA VAL A 112 -27.70 3.18 -29.15
C VAL A 112 -27.15 3.64 -30.50
N ARG A 113 -25.84 3.51 -30.77
CA ARG A 113 -25.24 3.80 -32.10
C ARG A 113 -25.36 2.67 -33.12
N ALA A 114 -25.77 1.48 -32.70
CA ALA A 114 -25.91 0.29 -33.54
C ALA A 114 -27.36 -0.05 -33.90
N ALA A 115 -28.32 0.81 -33.55
CA ALA A 115 -29.75 0.74 -33.89
C ALA A 115 -30.15 1.99 -34.68
#